data_AF-A0A0A1U9K4-F1
#
_entry.id   AF-A0A0A1U9K4-F1
#
_cell.length_a   1.000
_cell.length_b   1.000
_cell.length_c   1.000
_cell.angle_alpha   90.00
_cell.angle_beta   90.00
_cell.angle_gamma   90.00
#
_symmetry.space_group_name_H-M   'P 1'
#
loop_
_entity.id
_entity.type
_entity.pdbx_description
1 polymer ?
#
loop_
_entity_poly.entity_id
_entity_poly.type
_entity_poly.pdbx_seq_one_letter_code
_entity_poly.pdbx_strand_id
1 'polypeptide(L)'
;MLFIIFIITLVVVSFSYEWCDNSNGIISYGVFETCTKKGRSYTTDTNDYDHFSFDDTCCIYNTKTLANTGTYARNYQKYFRFQGNMSNFKTFFIKEHYPNTLYDFYEDTRYQSFFISFGCFGNEGYCRKEVSDSSKPIIGLELRSVSLFSDIDQRFDIWLKRNPTSIPYVHVDGLVSQTVNFNFSDMSAWEGVYSGSRYLFSGSSQVDESRVTFTKRSSSDGWVAKSVCTRSNFKRIMLFKENEITEGVNTNLCGCVPNNGNFTYSSNFTYPDCDYNSTYLDLDLSKLSGNSKNYTLPVFEWNTIIISLQKSYTLTSISTNSILKLKLLVLDKDTNIFFRLPVEITTLEVNSPSQTCFEYGLTVNNIISSTNDVVLFYLEGLLEGSTNK
;
A
#
# COMPACT_ATOMS: atom_id res chain seq x y z
N MET A 1 4.73 47.83 -65.21
CA MET A 1 4.38 48.20 -63.82
C MET A 1 3.75 46.98 -63.18
N LEU A 2 4.55 46.19 -62.45
CA LEU A 2 4.10 44.93 -61.83
C LEU A 2 3.99 45.18 -60.31
N PHE A 3 2.76 45.19 -59.79
CA PHE A 3 2.50 45.34 -58.36
C PHE A 3 2.59 43.95 -57.71
N ILE A 4 3.65 43.71 -56.94
CA ILE A 4 3.77 42.52 -56.10
C ILE A 4 3.00 42.81 -54.81
N ILE A 5 1.84 42.17 -54.66
CA ILE A 5 1.05 42.19 -53.43
C ILE A 5 1.69 41.18 -52.47
N PHE A 6 2.37 41.69 -51.45
CA PHE A 6 2.94 40.90 -50.37
C PHE A 6 1.80 40.54 -49.40
N ILE A 7 1.24 39.34 -49.52
CA ILE A 7 0.25 38.83 -48.57
C ILE A 7 1.02 38.42 -47.31
N ILE A 8 0.96 39.27 -46.28
CA ILE A 8 1.43 38.95 -44.94
C ILE A 8 0.38 38.03 -44.30
N THR A 9 0.64 36.72 -44.31
CA THR A 9 -0.09 35.78 -43.47
C THR A 9 0.35 35.95 -42.02
N LEU A 10 -0.40 36.76 -41.27
CA LEU A 10 -0.36 36.77 -39.81
C LEU A 10 -0.83 35.39 -39.32
N VAL A 11 0.12 34.52 -38.98
CA VAL A 11 -0.16 33.29 -38.22
C VAL A 11 -0.54 33.74 -36.82
N VAL A 12 -1.84 33.81 -36.54
CA VAL A 12 -2.34 33.99 -35.18
C VAL A 12 -2.05 32.69 -34.44
N VAL A 13 -0.92 32.64 -33.73
CA VAL A 13 -0.67 31.58 -32.75
C VAL A 13 -1.69 31.80 -31.63
N SER A 14 -2.77 31.03 -31.67
CA SER A 14 -3.79 31.06 -30.62
C SER A 14 -3.23 30.31 -29.41
N PHE A 15 -2.77 31.08 -28.44
CA PHE A 15 -2.41 30.57 -27.14
C PHE A 15 -3.69 30.21 -26.38
N SER A 16 -3.98 28.91 -26.25
CA SER A 16 -5.09 28.43 -25.43
C SER A 16 -4.61 28.04 -24.04
N TYR A 17 -5.37 28.40 -23.02
CA TYR A 17 -5.14 27.91 -21.67
C TYR A 17 -5.51 26.42 -21.60
N GLU A 18 -4.58 25.58 -21.19
CA GLU A 18 -4.78 24.14 -21.18
C GLU A 18 -3.97 23.42 -20.09
N TRP A 19 -4.39 22.19 -19.78
CA TRP A 19 -3.62 21.29 -18.92
C TRP A 19 -2.53 20.58 -19.73
N CYS A 20 -1.29 20.79 -19.34
CA CYS A 20 -0.15 20.33 -20.11
C CYS A 20 0.91 19.57 -19.32
N ASP A 21 1.50 18.56 -19.97
CA ASP A 21 2.63 17.81 -19.43
C ASP A 21 3.95 18.48 -19.84
N ASN A 22 4.85 18.69 -18.88
CA ASN A 22 6.24 19.05 -19.17
C ASN A 22 7.14 17.81 -19.29
N SER A 23 8.39 18.03 -19.68
CA SER A 23 9.40 16.98 -19.85
C SER A 23 9.71 16.20 -18.56
N ASN A 24 9.33 16.71 -17.39
CA ASN A 24 9.59 16.09 -16.08
C ASN A 24 8.38 15.34 -15.52
N GLY A 25 7.32 15.15 -16.32
CA GLY A 25 6.11 14.45 -15.86
C GLY A 25 5.18 15.30 -14.98
N ILE A 26 5.34 16.62 -14.98
CA ILE A 26 4.45 17.55 -14.26
C ILE A 26 3.33 17.99 -15.20
N ILE A 27 2.10 17.82 -14.75
CA ILE A 27 0.86 18.28 -15.37
C ILE A 27 0.48 19.61 -14.71
N SER A 28 0.40 20.69 -15.49
CA SER A 28 0.07 22.04 -14.98
C SER A 28 -0.86 22.77 -15.93
N TYR A 29 -1.66 23.72 -15.41
CA TYR A 29 -2.54 24.55 -16.21
C TYR A 29 -1.85 25.88 -16.54
N GLY A 30 -1.98 26.35 -17.78
CA GLY A 30 -1.35 27.60 -18.19
C GLY A 30 -1.39 27.80 -19.70
N VAL A 31 -0.54 28.69 -20.17
CA VAL A 31 -0.35 29.01 -21.58
C VAL A 31 0.96 28.38 -22.06
N PHE A 32 0.88 27.55 -23.09
CA PHE A 32 2.03 26.83 -23.62
C PHE A 32 2.14 27.01 -25.13
N GLU A 33 3.37 27.12 -25.64
CA GLU A 33 3.63 27.12 -27.10
C GLU A 33 3.42 25.73 -27.70
N THR A 34 3.81 24.70 -26.98
CA THR A 34 3.60 23.31 -27.34
C THR A 34 3.06 22.56 -26.13
N CYS A 35 2.10 21.67 -26.36
CA CYS A 35 1.55 20.87 -25.30
C CYS A 35 1.58 19.36 -25.55
N THR A 36 2.26 18.65 -24.65
CA THR A 36 2.30 17.19 -24.64
C THR A 36 1.16 16.64 -23.79
N LYS A 37 0.41 15.67 -24.34
CA LYS A 37 -0.69 14.96 -23.66
C LYS A 37 -0.64 13.45 -23.91
N LYS A 38 0.55 12.89 -24.18
CA LYS A 38 0.66 11.48 -24.58
C LYS A 38 0.09 10.55 -23.50
N GLY A 39 -0.87 9.70 -23.89
CA GLY A 39 -1.58 8.77 -23.00
C GLY A 39 -2.54 9.41 -22.02
N ARG A 40 -2.87 10.68 -22.22
CA ARG A 40 -3.78 11.43 -21.38
C ARG A 40 -4.74 12.25 -22.23
N SER A 41 -6.01 12.28 -21.85
CA SER A 41 -6.96 13.27 -22.33
C SER A 41 -7.44 14.14 -21.17
N TYR A 42 -7.89 15.35 -21.50
CA TYR A 42 -8.60 16.17 -20.55
C TYR A 42 -9.75 16.90 -21.23
N THR A 43 -10.81 17.15 -20.46
CA THR A 43 -11.91 18.04 -20.84
C THR A 43 -12.30 18.87 -19.63
N THR A 44 -12.75 20.11 -19.86
CA THR A 44 -13.46 20.89 -18.85
C THR A 44 -14.93 20.93 -19.25
N ASP A 45 -15.82 20.55 -18.33
CA ASP A 45 -17.27 20.58 -18.61
C ASP A 45 -17.90 21.95 -18.30
N THR A 46 -19.21 22.06 -18.56
CA THR A 46 -19.97 23.31 -18.35
C THR A 46 -20.17 23.68 -16.89
N ASN A 47 -19.89 22.76 -15.95
CA ASN A 47 -19.96 23.00 -14.51
C ASN A 47 -18.59 23.34 -13.94
N ASP A 48 -17.61 23.64 -14.80
CA ASP A 48 -16.25 23.97 -14.39
C ASP A 48 -15.56 22.80 -13.65
N TYR A 49 -15.78 21.57 -14.14
CA TYR A 49 -15.05 20.38 -13.68
C TYR A 49 -14.01 19.95 -14.70
N ASP A 50 -12.79 19.66 -14.24
CA ASP A 50 -11.75 19.10 -15.08
C ASP A 50 -11.74 17.58 -14.97
N HIS A 51 -11.95 16.92 -16.10
CA HIS A 51 -11.92 15.47 -16.24
C HIS A 51 -10.62 15.06 -16.91
N PHE A 52 -9.88 14.14 -16.29
CA PHE A 52 -8.65 13.57 -16.80
C PHE A 52 -8.86 12.08 -17.03
N SER A 53 -8.49 11.59 -18.21
CA SER A 53 -8.42 10.16 -18.48
C SER A 53 -7.00 9.76 -18.83
N PHE A 54 -6.55 8.64 -18.29
CA PHE A 54 -5.24 8.05 -18.56
C PHE A 54 -5.44 6.67 -19.18
N ASP A 55 -4.72 6.39 -20.27
CA ASP A 55 -4.76 5.12 -20.98
C ASP A 55 -3.43 4.34 -20.85
N ASP A 56 -3.38 3.17 -21.47
CA ASP A 56 -2.23 2.25 -21.46
C ASP A 56 -0.96 2.79 -22.14
N THR A 57 -1.09 3.82 -22.98
CA THR A 57 0.05 4.54 -23.56
C THR A 57 0.62 5.58 -22.60
N CYS A 58 -0.05 5.82 -21.47
CA CYS A 58 0.53 6.51 -20.33
C CYS A 58 1.37 5.55 -19.46
N CYS A 59 2.53 5.95 -18.96
CA CYS A 59 3.25 7.19 -19.11
C CYS A 59 4.73 6.84 -19.28
N ILE A 60 5.53 7.72 -19.89
CA ILE A 60 6.99 7.51 -20.01
C ILE A 60 7.65 7.44 -18.61
N TYR A 61 7.11 8.22 -17.67
CA TYR A 61 7.57 8.26 -16.29
C TYR A 61 6.70 7.41 -15.38
N ASN A 62 7.35 6.80 -14.40
CA ASN A 62 6.66 6.07 -13.33
C ASN A 62 5.87 6.98 -12.38
N THR A 63 6.27 8.24 -12.36
CA THR A 63 5.74 9.28 -11.51
C THR A 63 5.16 10.39 -12.37
N LYS A 64 3.94 10.81 -12.04
CA LYS A 64 3.35 12.06 -12.53
C LYS A 64 3.06 12.98 -11.35
N THR A 65 3.10 14.29 -11.59
CA THR A 65 2.67 15.28 -10.61
C THR A 65 1.62 16.17 -11.24
N LEU A 66 0.43 16.29 -10.65
CA LEU A 66 -0.49 17.37 -10.97
C LEU A 66 -0.14 18.58 -10.10
N ALA A 67 0.36 19.64 -10.72
CA ALA A 67 0.66 20.90 -10.07
C ALA A 67 -0.43 21.92 -10.38
N ASN A 68 -1.45 21.98 -9.52
CA ASN A 68 -2.46 23.03 -9.52
C ASN A 68 -2.06 24.14 -8.53
N THR A 69 -0.94 24.79 -8.84
CA THR A 69 -0.32 25.83 -8.00
C THR A 69 0.15 26.99 -8.86
N GLY A 70 0.46 28.13 -8.23
CA GLY A 70 0.95 29.32 -8.92
C GLY A 70 -0.14 30.12 -9.63
N THR A 71 0.28 31.00 -10.55
CA THR A 71 -0.55 32.08 -11.13
C THR A 71 -1.79 31.58 -11.86
N TYR A 72 -1.73 30.40 -12.48
CA TYR A 72 -2.81 29.85 -13.30
C TYR A 72 -3.58 28.71 -12.60
N ALA A 73 -3.40 28.53 -11.29
CA ALA A 73 -4.11 27.49 -10.54
C ALA A 73 -5.63 27.70 -10.63
N ARG A 74 -6.37 26.62 -10.91
CA ARG A 74 -7.84 26.63 -11.04
C ARG A 74 -8.51 25.97 -9.84
N ASN A 75 -9.47 26.64 -9.21
CA ASN A 75 -10.28 26.06 -8.13
C ASN A 75 -11.46 25.23 -8.69
N TYR A 76 -11.14 24.28 -9.57
CA TYR A 76 -12.12 23.44 -10.28
C TYR A 76 -12.03 22.03 -9.72
N GLN A 77 -13.15 21.33 -9.59
CA GLN A 77 -13.11 19.93 -9.15
C GLN A 77 -12.41 19.07 -10.20
N LYS A 78 -11.66 18.06 -9.73
CA LYS A 78 -10.77 17.25 -10.57
C LYS A 78 -11.19 15.79 -10.52
N TYR A 79 -11.53 15.23 -11.67
CA TYR A 79 -11.96 13.85 -11.82
C TYR A 79 -10.92 13.06 -12.60
N PHE A 80 -10.47 11.93 -12.06
CA PHE A 80 -9.43 11.09 -12.64
C PHE A 80 -9.98 9.72 -12.96
N ARG A 81 -9.86 9.32 -14.24
CA ARG A 81 -10.16 7.98 -14.71
C ARG A 81 -8.89 7.29 -15.19
N PHE A 82 -8.74 6.04 -14.76
CA PHE A 82 -7.55 5.23 -15.01
C PHE A 82 -7.95 3.97 -15.79
N GLN A 83 -7.61 3.93 -17.07
CA GLN A 83 -8.03 2.91 -18.02
C GLN A 83 -6.83 2.12 -18.58
N GLY A 84 -7.01 0.81 -18.77
CA GLY A 84 -6.02 -0.06 -19.37
C GLY A 84 -4.83 -0.43 -18.47
N ASN A 85 -3.85 -1.10 -19.08
CA ASN A 85 -2.65 -1.57 -18.37
C ASN A 85 -1.57 -0.49 -18.32
N MET A 86 -1.71 0.45 -17.39
CA MET A 86 -0.71 1.51 -17.13
C MET A 86 0.49 0.98 -16.33
N SER A 87 1.22 0.02 -16.90
CA SER A 87 2.29 -0.68 -16.18
C SER A 87 3.45 0.19 -15.70
N ASN A 88 3.59 1.37 -16.31
CA ASN A 88 4.61 2.34 -15.93
C ASN A 88 4.10 3.31 -14.86
N PHE A 89 2.84 3.76 -14.90
CA PHE A 89 2.33 4.81 -14.01
C PHE A 89 2.00 4.26 -12.62
N LYS A 90 2.95 4.41 -11.69
CA LYS A 90 2.88 3.84 -10.33
C LYS A 90 2.60 4.88 -9.26
N THR A 91 2.96 6.14 -9.51
CA THR A 91 2.92 7.20 -8.50
C THR A 91 2.32 8.48 -9.03
N PHE A 92 1.33 9.02 -8.34
CA PHE A 92 0.71 10.30 -8.67
C PHE A 92 0.77 11.29 -7.50
N PHE A 93 1.53 12.36 -7.69
CA PHE A 93 1.62 13.46 -6.74
C PHE A 93 0.61 14.56 -7.08
N ILE A 94 -0.06 15.08 -6.08
CA ILE A 94 -1.05 16.15 -6.18
C ILE A 94 -0.57 17.33 -5.35
N LYS A 95 -0.24 18.43 -6.03
CA LYS A 95 0.01 19.74 -5.43
C LYS A 95 -1.19 20.63 -5.70
N GLU A 96 -1.97 20.91 -4.66
CA GLU A 96 -3.18 21.73 -4.75
C GLU A 96 -3.01 23.02 -3.94
N HIS A 97 -3.41 24.16 -4.50
CA HIS A 97 -3.43 25.46 -3.82
C HIS A 97 -4.70 25.67 -2.99
N TYR A 98 -5.86 25.29 -3.52
CA TYR A 98 -7.17 25.64 -2.99
C TYR A 98 -7.71 24.58 -2.01
N PRO A 99 -8.14 24.98 -0.80
CA PRO A 99 -8.69 24.05 0.19
C PRO A 99 -10.04 23.44 -0.24
N ASN A 100 -10.74 24.09 -1.19
CA ASN A 100 -12.09 23.71 -1.64
C ASN A 100 -12.09 22.89 -2.94
N THR A 101 -10.94 22.50 -3.47
CA THR A 101 -10.88 21.64 -4.66
C THR A 101 -11.02 20.17 -4.28
N LEU A 102 -12.10 19.54 -4.76
CA LEU A 102 -12.34 18.11 -4.67
C LEU A 102 -11.54 17.35 -5.73
N TYR A 103 -11.08 16.16 -5.35
CA TYR A 103 -10.46 15.20 -6.24
C TYR A 103 -11.22 13.88 -6.19
N ASP A 104 -11.60 13.33 -7.33
CA ASP A 104 -12.27 12.03 -7.42
C ASP A 104 -11.41 11.10 -8.28
N PHE A 105 -10.97 9.99 -7.71
CA PHE A 105 -10.17 8.98 -8.38
C PHE A 105 -11.03 7.74 -8.58
N TYR A 106 -11.34 7.45 -9.84
CA TYR A 106 -12.08 6.25 -10.22
C TYR A 106 -11.19 5.29 -10.99
N GLU A 107 -11.00 4.10 -10.42
CA GLU A 107 -10.32 3.00 -11.07
C GLU A 107 -11.28 2.24 -11.99
N ASP A 108 -11.03 2.30 -13.29
CA ASP A 108 -11.85 1.59 -14.28
C ASP A 108 -11.31 0.17 -14.49
N THR A 109 -10.09 0.06 -15.05
CA THR A 109 -9.48 -1.23 -15.43
C THR A 109 -8.01 -1.36 -15.05
N ARG A 110 -7.49 -0.45 -14.23
CA ARG A 110 -6.08 -0.47 -13.79
C ARG A 110 -5.73 -1.80 -13.10
N TYR A 111 -4.56 -2.36 -13.39
CA TYR A 111 -4.16 -3.69 -12.90
C TYR A 111 -3.09 -3.69 -11.80
N GLN A 112 -2.39 -2.58 -11.59
CA GLN A 112 -1.25 -2.50 -10.67
C GLN A 112 -1.61 -1.78 -9.36
N SER A 113 -0.71 -1.79 -8.37
CA SER A 113 -0.81 -0.93 -7.18
C SER A 113 -0.59 0.54 -7.53
N PHE A 114 -1.24 1.46 -6.83
CA PHE A 114 -1.02 2.91 -7.02
C PHE A 114 -0.55 3.56 -5.73
N PHE A 115 0.38 4.48 -5.85
CA PHE A 115 0.68 5.43 -4.78
C PHE A 115 0.15 6.81 -5.16
N ILE A 116 -0.77 7.36 -4.36
CA ILE A 116 -1.28 8.72 -4.52
C ILE A 116 -0.81 9.54 -3.32
N SER A 117 -0.17 10.66 -3.59
CA SER A 117 0.36 11.53 -2.55
C SER A 117 -0.15 12.96 -2.73
N PHE A 118 -0.66 13.53 -1.66
CA PHE A 118 -1.08 14.92 -1.58
C PHE A 118 -0.06 15.72 -0.78
N GLY A 119 0.20 16.94 -1.22
CA GLY A 119 1.01 17.87 -0.45
C GLY A 119 2.18 18.43 -1.23
N CYS A 120 2.89 19.33 -0.57
CA CYS A 120 4.03 20.02 -1.11
C CYS A 120 5.22 19.86 -0.18
N PHE A 121 5.91 18.75 -0.42
CA PHE A 121 7.09 18.36 0.32
C PHE A 121 8.20 19.39 0.13
N GLY A 122 8.82 19.83 1.22
CA GLY A 122 9.95 20.77 1.19
C GLY A 122 9.60 22.26 1.41
N ASN A 123 8.54 22.56 2.17
CA ASN A 123 8.16 23.93 2.57
C ASN A 123 7.74 24.85 1.41
N GLU A 124 7.15 24.32 0.34
CA GLU A 124 6.61 25.16 -0.74
C GLU A 124 5.34 25.90 -0.26
N GLY A 125 5.35 27.24 -0.29
CA GLY A 125 4.34 28.08 0.37
C GLY A 125 2.96 28.19 -0.32
N TYR A 126 2.77 27.55 -1.48
CA TYR A 126 1.59 27.75 -2.34
C TYR A 126 0.59 26.61 -2.32
N CYS A 127 0.70 25.68 -1.37
CA CYS A 127 -0.20 24.54 -1.29
C CYS A 127 -1.19 24.66 -0.15
N ARG A 128 -2.35 24.03 -0.31
CA ARG A 128 -3.41 24.01 0.67
C ARG A 128 -2.86 23.41 1.96
N LYS A 129 -3.29 23.97 3.08
CA LYS A 129 -2.90 23.53 4.43
C LYS A 129 -4.02 22.80 5.16
N GLU A 130 -5.22 22.83 4.59
CA GLU A 130 -6.43 22.23 5.12
C GLU A 130 -7.38 21.85 3.97
N VAL A 131 -8.39 21.04 4.30
CA VAL A 131 -9.37 20.51 3.36
C VAL A 131 -10.75 20.66 3.96
N SER A 132 -11.64 21.35 3.24
CA SER A 132 -13.03 21.51 3.67
C SER A 132 -13.82 20.21 3.56
N ASP A 133 -14.88 20.06 4.35
CA ASP A 133 -15.71 18.84 4.40
C ASP A 133 -16.27 18.42 3.02
N SER A 134 -16.64 19.41 2.20
CA SER A 134 -17.20 19.19 0.85
C SER A 134 -16.16 18.83 -0.20
N SER A 135 -14.87 18.96 0.13
CA SER A 135 -13.77 18.90 -0.82
C SER A 135 -12.75 17.80 -0.49
N LYS A 136 -13.14 16.89 0.40
CA LYS A 136 -12.40 15.67 0.67
C LYS A 136 -12.22 14.84 -0.61
N PRO A 137 -11.02 14.28 -0.84
CA PRO A 137 -10.77 13.45 -2.01
C PRO A 137 -11.50 12.12 -1.87
N ILE A 138 -12.12 11.70 -2.97
CA ILE A 138 -12.83 10.44 -3.10
C ILE A 138 -11.92 9.44 -3.80
N ILE A 139 -11.68 8.30 -3.16
CA ILE A 139 -10.85 7.22 -3.69
C ILE A 139 -11.77 6.01 -3.93
N GLY A 140 -12.15 5.80 -5.20
CA GLY A 140 -12.98 4.68 -5.62
C GLY A 140 -12.15 3.45 -5.94
N LEU A 141 -12.28 2.40 -5.13
CA LEU A 141 -11.52 1.14 -5.28
C LEU A 141 -12.48 -0.03 -5.47
N GLU A 142 -12.28 -0.75 -6.57
CA GLU A 142 -13.03 -1.99 -6.83
C GLU A 142 -12.24 -3.25 -6.44
N LEU A 143 -10.98 -3.37 -6.87
CA LEU A 143 -10.21 -4.60 -6.70
C LEU A 143 -8.73 -4.38 -6.36
N ARG A 144 -8.18 -3.20 -6.68
CA ARG A 144 -6.72 -3.00 -6.65
C ARG A 144 -6.25 -2.26 -5.42
N SER A 145 -4.97 -2.42 -5.16
CA SER A 145 -4.33 -1.82 -4.03
C SER A 145 -3.97 -0.35 -4.27
N VAL A 146 -4.11 0.43 -3.20
CA VAL A 146 -3.73 1.83 -3.18
C VAL A 146 -2.94 2.14 -1.91
N SER A 147 -1.99 3.06 -2.03
CA SER A 147 -1.30 3.68 -0.92
C SER A 147 -1.49 5.18 -1.00
N LEU A 148 -2.00 5.77 0.08
CA LEU A 148 -2.34 7.18 0.20
C LEU A 148 -1.41 7.84 1.20
N PHE A 149 -0.84 8.99 0.83
CA PHE A 149 0.02 9.78 1.72
C PHE A 149 -0.34 11.26 1.67
N SER A 150 -0.28 11.95 2.81
CA SER A 150 -0.44 13.41 2.86
C SER A 150 0.40 14.10 3.93
N ASP A 151 0.88 15.32 3.65
CA ASP A 151 1.53 16.17 4.63
C ASP A 151 0.56 16.85 5.61
N ILE A 152 -0.70 17.07 5.20
CA ILE A 152 -1.80 17.58 6.02
C ILE A 152 -2.85 16.50 6.27
N ASP A 153 -3.85 16.76 7.14
CA ASP A 153 -5.04 15.91 7.20
C ASP A 153 -5.85 16.08 5.91
N GLN A 154 -5.74 15.09 5.03
CA GLN A 154 -6.35 15.11 3.71
C GLN A 154 -7.79 14.62 3.71
N ARG A 155 -8.24 14.02 4.82
CA ARG A 155 -9.64 13.64 5.07
C ARG A 155 -10.23 12.67 4.03
N PHE A 156 -9.47 11.66 3.62
CA PHE A 156 -9.81 10.74 2.54
C PHE A 156 -11.20 10.10 2.71
N ASP A 157 -12.02 10.14 1.65
CA ASP A 157 -13.25 9.35 1.54
C ASP A 157 -13.00 8.14 0.63
N ILE A 158 -12.99 6.95 1.21
CA ILE A 158 -12.65 5.72 0.50
C ILE A 158 -13.94 4.98 0.19
N TRP A 159 -14.29 4.93 -1.09
CA TRP A 159 -15.38 4.11 -1.57
C TRP A 159 -14.84 2.72 -1.92
N LEU A 160 -15.31 1.70 -1.19
CA LEU A 160 -14.87 0.32 -1.36
C LEU A 160 -16.01 -0.54 -1.87
N LYS A 161 -15.77 -1.20 -3.01
CA LYS A 161 -16.56 -2.36 -3.42
C LYS A 161 -15.96 -3.61 -2.80
N ARG A 162 -16.69 -4.27 -1.91
CA ARG A 162 -16.22 -5.48 -1.22
C ARG A 162 -16.76 -6.74 -1.88
N ASN A 163 -15.89 -7.71 -2.06
CA ASN A 163 -16.25 -9.10 -2.34
C ASN A 163 -15.63 -9.97 -1.23
N PRO A 164 -16.35 -10.94 -0.64
CA PRO A 164 -15.77 -11.85 0.36
C PRO A 164 -14.44 -12.49 -0.06
N THR A 165 -14.23 -12.69 -1.36
CA THR A 165 -13.03 -13.33 -1.91
C THR A 165 -11.94 -12.36 -2.37
N SER A 166 -12.21 -11.04 -2.37
CA SER A 166 -11.26 -10.04 -2.85
C SER A 166 -11.44 -8.71 -2.11
N ILE A 167 -10.47 -8.37 -1.29
CA ILE A 167 -10.43 -7.14 -0.51
C ILE A 167 -9.20 -6.35 -0.96
N PRO A 168 -9.36 -5.13 -1.48
CA PRO A 168 -8.22 -4.33 -1.90
C PRO A 168 -7.34 -3.97 -0.69
N TYR A 169 -6.02 -4.07 -0.87
CA TYR A 169 -5.08 -3.52 0.10
C TYR A 169 -5.12 -1.99 0.05
N VAL A 170 -5.44 -1.36 1.17
CA VAL A 170 -5.41 0.09 1.34
C VAL A 170 -4.34 0.44 2.37
N HIS A 171 -3.43 1.33 2.01
CA HIS A 171 -2.52 1.99 2.95
C HIS A 171 -2.88 3.45 3.10
N VAL A 172 -2.95 3.95 4.33
CA VAL A 172 -3.14 5.39 4.60
C VAL A 172 -2.09 5.85 5.60
N ASP A 173 -1.30 6.83 5.20
CA ASP A 173 -0.26 7.42 6.03
C ASP A 173 -0.12 8.94 5.77
N GLY A 174 0.74 9.61 6.54
CA GLY A 174 1.01 11.02 6.38
C GLY A 174 2.02 11.57 7.38
N LEU A 175 2.36 12.85 7.25
CA LEU A 175 3.13 13.57 8.28
C LEU A 175 2.29 13.91 9.51
N VAL A 176 0.96 13.81 9.37
CA VAL A 176 -0.03 13.94 10.44
C VAL A 176 -1.04 12.79 10.35
N SER A 177 -1.71 12.48 11.45
CA SER A 177 -2.82 11.50 11.43
C SER A 177 -3.91 11.96 10.45
N GLN A 178 -4.36 11.04 9.60
CA GLN A 178 -5.38 11.26 8.60
C GLN A 178 -6.77 10.94 9.16
N THR A 179 -7.76 11.74 8.79
CA THR A 179 -9.18 11.38 8.91
C THR A 179 -9.55 10.52 7.71
N VAL A 180 -10.24 9.40 7.94
CA VAL A 180 -10.61 8.45 6.88
C VAL A 180 -12.07 8.09 7.01
N ASN A 181 -12.86 8.35 5.97
CA ASN A 181 -14.24 7.91 5.90
C ASN A 181 -14.35 6.71 4.95
N PHE A 182 -15.04 5.64 5.37
CA PHE A 182 -15.33 4.51 4.51
C PHE A 182 -16.79 4.51 4.04
N ASN A 183 -16.97 4.31 2.74
CA ASN A 183 -18.27 4.14 2.10
C ASN A 183 -18.32 2.80 1.37
N PHE A 184 -19.09 1.86 1.89
CA PHE A 184 -19.20 0.51 1.30
C PHE A 184 -20.33 0.44 0.29
N SER A 185 -20.08 -0.21 -0.86
CA SER A 185 -21.14 -0.53 -1.81
C SER A 185 -22.15 -1.53 -1.24
N ASP A 186 -21.67 -2.48 -0.43
CA ASP A 186 -22.43 -3.55 0.22
C ASP A 186 -21.81 -3.88 1.59
N MET A 187 -22.64 -4.00 2.62
CA MET A 187 -22.24 -4.36 3.99
C MET A 187 -22.50 -5.84 4.34
N SER A 188 -22.99 -6.66 3.41
CA SER A 188 -23.40 -8.05 3.66
C SER A 188 -22.24 -9.07 3.70
N ALA A 189 -21.06 -8.69 3.22
CA ALA A 189 -19.94 -9.59 2.89
C ALA A 189 -18.96 -9.85 4.05
N TRP A 190 -19.41 -9.95 5.30
CA TRP A 190 -18.51 -9.89 6.47
C TRP A 190 -18.62 -11.18 7.29
N GLU A 191 -17.47 -11.84 7.48
CA GLU A 191 -17.40 -13.11 8.21
C GLU A 191 -17.12 -12.86 9.72
N GLY A 192 -16.51 -13.85 10.39
CA GLY A 192 -16.14 -13.78 11.80
C GLY A 192 -15.34 -12.53 12.17
N VAL A 193 -15.36 -12.18 13.46
CA VAL A 193 -14.85 -10.91 14.02
C VAL A 193 -13.41 -10.58 13.60
N TYR A 194 -12.57 -11.59 13.41
CA TYR A 194 -11.16 -11.44 13.01
C TYR A 194 -10.87 -11.98 11.60
N SER A 195 -11.89 -12.04 10.72
CA SER A 195 -11.70 -12.44 9.32
C SER A 195 -11.04 -11.31 8.52
N GLY A 196 -10.28 -11.71 7.50
CA GLY A 196 -9.74 -10.80 6.48
C GLY A 196 -10.79 -9.88 5.88
N SER A 197 -12.03 -10.36 5.72
CA SER A 197 -13.22 -9.60 5.24
C SER A 197 -13.47 -8.28 5.97
N ARG A 198 -12.96 -8.14 7.20
CA ARG A 198 -13.11 -6.95 8.04
C ARG A 198 -11.91 -5.99 7.99
N TYR A 199 -10.86 -6.30 7.25
CA TYR A 199 -9.74 -5.38 6.98
C TYR A 199 -10.26 -4.04 6.43
N LEU A 200 -9.79 -2.92 6.97
CA LEU A 200 -10.07 -1.57 6.46
C LEU A 200 -8.87 -1.04 5.70
N PHE A 201 -7.76 -0.84 6.43
CA PHE A 201 -6.50 -0.33 5.90
C PHE A 201 -5.36 -0.62 6.87
N SER A 202 -4.13 -0.46 6.39
CA SER A 202 -2.94 -0.37 7.24
C SER A 202 -2.39 1.04 7.19
N GLY A 203 -1.75 1.49 8.26
CA GLY A 203 -1.15 2.83 8.31
C GLY A 203 -0.02 2.91 9.32
N SER A 204 0.49 4.11 9.56
CA SER A 204 1.56 4.30 10.54
C SER A 204 1.07 4.22 11.98
N SER A 205 2.01 4.30 12.93
CA SER A 205 1.68 4.36 14.36
C SER A 205 0.83 5.57 14.75
N GLN A 206 0.86 6.64 13.94
CA GLN A 206 0.12 7.88 14.17
C GLN A 206 -1.38 7.77 13.90
N VAL A 207 -1.85 6.70 13.26
CA VAL A 207 -3.28 6.52 12.98
C VAL A 207 -4.09 6.57 14.27
N ASP A 208 -5.01 7.54 14.32
CA ASP A 208 -6.03 7.68 15.35
C ASP A 208 -7.34 7.02 14.91
N GLU A 209 -7.69 5.93 15.58
CA GLU A 209 -8.90 5.14 15.29
C GLU A 209 -10.20 5.94 15.43
N SER A 210 -10.22 7.01 16.25
CA SER A 210 -11.39 7.86 16.44
C SER A 210 -11.72 8.73 15.21
N ARG A 211 -10.74 8.90 14.31
CA ARG A 211 -10.86 9.65 13.07
C ARG A 211 -11.21 8.77 11.87
N VAL A 212 -11.50 7.49 12.11
CA VAL A 212 -12.01 6.57 11.11
C VAL A 212 -13.53 6.50 11.23
N THR A 213 -14.24 7.01 10.22
CA THR A 213 -15.69 7.11 10.20
C THR A 213 -16.31 6.27 9.07
N PHE A 214 -17.62 6.08 9.14
CA PHE A 214 -18.35 5.26 8.18
C PHE A 214 -19.60 6.00 7.69
N THR A 215 -19.84 5.99 6.39
CA THR A 215 -21.09 6.48 5.82
C THR A 215 -22.21 5.49 6.17
N LYS A 216 -23.15 5.91 7.03
CA LYS A 216 -24.29 5.08 7.46
C LYS A 216 -25.31 4.96 6.32
N ARG A 217 -25.49 3.77 5.74
CA ARG A 217 -26.50 3.52 4.68
C ARG A 217 -27.83 2.97 5.22
N SER A 218 -27.86 2.15 6.28
CA SER A 218 -29.09 1.73 6.99
C SER A 218 -28.81 0.86 8.24
N SER A 219 -29.70 1.00 9.24
CA SER A 219 -29.94 0.23 10.51
C SER A 219 -28.86 0.14 11.60
N SER A 220 -29.23 0.67 12.78
CA SER A 220 -28.92 0.33 14.20
C SER A 220 -27.54 -0.13 14.69
N ASP A 221 -26.67 -0.68 13.87
CA ASP A 221 -25.39 -1.20 14.31
C ASP A 221 -24.36 -0.07 14.19
N GLY A 222 -23.92 0.46 15.33
CA GLY A 222 -22.79 1.36 15.35
C GLY A 222 -21.53 0.62 14.90
N TRP A 223 -20.80 1.22 13.96
CA TRP A 223 -19.56 0.67 13.43
C TRP A 223 -18.38 1.46 13.95
N VAL A 224 -17.32 0.77 14.31
CA VAL A 224 -16.09 1.39 14.79
C VAL A 224 -14.88 0.70 14.19
N ALA A 225 -13.82 1.48 13.98
CA ALA A 225 -12.53 0.98 13.58
C ALA A 225 -11.71 0.64 14.81
N LYS A 226 -10.99 -0.48 14.79
CA LYS A 226 -10.04 -0.84 15.84
C LYS A 226 -8.72 -1.36 15.28
N SER A 227 -7.62 -1.01 15.94
CA SER A 227 -6.32 -1.61 15.65
C SER A 227 -6.27 -3.03 16.23
N VAL A 228 -5.89 -3.98 15.37
CA VAL A 228 -5.73 -5.39 15.75
C VAL A 228 -4.27 -5.85 15.69
N CYS A 229 -3.37 -5.02 15.18
CA CYS A 229 -1.94 -5.22 15.19
C CYS A 229 -1.28 -3.86 15.24
N THR A 230 -0.34 -3.68 16.18
CA THR A 230 0.54 -2.53 16.25
C THR A 230 1.98 -3.02 16.40
N ARG A 231 2.86 -2.65 15.49
CA ARG A 231 4.29 -2.98 15.58
C ARG A 231 5.15 -1.88 15.00
N SER A 232 6.05 -1.31 15.80
CA SER A 232 6.89 -0.19 15.39
C SER A 232 6.02 0.94 14.79
N ASN A 233 6.28 1.36 13.55
CA ASN A 233 5.49 2.36 12.85
C ASN A 233 4.37 1.77 11.95
N PHE A 234 3.76 0.65 12.35
CA PHE A 234 2.71 -0.02 11.57
C PHE A 234 1.49 -0.33 12.44
N LYS A 235 0.30 -0.08 11.89
CA LYS A 235 -1.00 -0.50 12.42
C LYS A 235 -1.84 -1.19 11.34
N ARG A 236 -2.51 -2.30 11.71
CA ARG A 236 -3.60 -2.91 10.92
C ARG A 236 -4.93 -2.52 11.55
N ILE A 237 -5.80 -1.90 10.77
CA ILE A 237 -7.11 -1.42 11.24
C ILE A 237 -8.21 -2.30 10.64
N MET A 238 -9.11 -2.77 11.50
CA MET A 238 -10.26 -3.60 11.15
C MET A 238 -11.57 -2.98 11.60
N LEU A 239 -12.64 -3.46 10.97
CA LEU A 239 -14.03 -3.04 11.19
C LEU A 239 -14.74 -3.93 12.20
N PHE A 240 -15.36 -3.30 13.20
CA PHE A 240 -16.12 -3.97 14.26
C PHE A 240 -17.49 -3.34 14.44
N LYS A 241 -18.44 -4.13 14.92
CA LYS A 241 -19.66 -3.60 15.54
C LYS A 241 -19.31 -3.06 16.93
N GLU A 242 -19.99 -1.99 17.36
CA GLU A 242 -19.83 -1.42 18.70
C GLU A 242 -20.03 -2.46 19.81
N ASN A 243 -20.97 -3.39 19.64
CA ASN A 243 -21.25 -4.44 20.62
C ASN A 243 -20.22 -5.59 20.63
N GLU A 244 -19.32 -5.68 19.66
CA GLU A 244 -18.25 -6.69 19.62
C GLU A 244 -17.06 -6.32 20.53
N ILE A 245 -17.06 -5.11 21.12
CA ILE A 245 -15.91 -4.54 21.85
C ILE A 245 -16.06 -4.62 23.37
N THR A 246 -17.16 -5.18 23.88
CA THR A 246 -17.45 -5.24 25.32
C THR A 246 -16.38 -5.96 26.15
N GLU A 247 -15.59 -6.85 25.55
CA GLU A 247 -14.52 -7.62 26.22
C GLU A 247 -13.10 -7.25 25.75
N GLY A 248 -12.96 -6.13 25.00
CA GLY A 248 -11.70 -5.72 24.39
C GLY A 248 -11.40 -6.43 23.07
N VAL A 249 -10.58 -5.80 22.23
CA VAL A 249 -10.19 -6.32 20.91
C VAL A 249 -8.84 -7.03 21.02
N ASN A 250 -8.68 -8.18 20.35
CA ASN A 250 -7.38 -8.82 20.22
C ASN A 250 -6.42 -7.94 19.39
N THR A 251 -5.42 -7.38 20.05
CA THR A 251 -4.44 -6.45 19.46
C THR A 251 -3.17 -7.14 18.93
N ASN A 252 -3.08 -8.47 19.01
CA ASN A 252 -1.90 -9.23 18.61
C ASN A 252 -2.08 -9.98 17.27
N LEU A 253 -2.99 -9.53 16.41
CA LEU A 253 -3.23 -10.10 15.08
C LEU A 253 -2.24 -9.55 14.05
N CYS A 254 -0.94 -9.65 14.34
CA CYS A 254 0.14 -9.32 13.41
C CYS A 254 0.56 -10.50 12.51
N GLY A 255 -0.09 -11.66 12.69
CA GLY A 255 0.13 -12.84 11.88
C GLY A 255 -0.45 -12.73 10.47
N CYS A 256 0.27 -13.36 9.54
CA CYS A 256 -0.11 -13.61 8.16
C CYS A 256 -0.17 -15.12 7.96
N VAL A 257 -1.38 -15.65 8.03
CA VAL A 257 -1.61 -17.08 7.82
C VAL A 257 -1.89 -17.27 6.35
N PRO A 258 -1.16 -18.15 5.66
CA PRO A 258 -1.46 -18.40 4.27
C PRO A 258 -2.64 -19.38 4.10
N ASN A 259 -3.36 -19.25 2.99
CA ASN A 259 -4.56 -20.01 2.66
C ASN A 259 -4.23 -21.44 2.17
N ASN A 260 -3.03 -21.66 1.64
CA ASN A 260 -2.55 -22.95 1.14
C ASN A 260 -1.02 -23.03 1.27
N GLY A 261 -0.40 -24.18 0.97
CA GLY A 261 1.06 -24.36 1.04
C GLY A 261 1.85 -23.86 -0.17
N ASN A 262 1.18 -23.36 -1.23
CA ASN A 262 1.81 -22.88 -2.46
C ASN A 262 1.49 -21.40 -2.67
N PHE A 263 2.41 -20.55 -2.24
CA PHE A 263 2.19 -19.12 -2.13
C PHE A 263 2.37 -18.35 -3.46
N THR A 264 2.34 -19.00 -4.61
CA THR A 264 2.67 -18.39 -5.94
C THR A 264 1.67 -17.36 -6.48
N TYR A 265 0.53 -17.13 -5.81
CA TYR A 265 -0.51 -16.20 -6.25
C TYR A 265 -0.74 -15.05 -5.25
N SER A 266 -1.01 -13.85 -5.75
CA SER A 266 -1.17 -12.58 -5.03
C SER A 266 -2.46 -12.44 -4.20
N SER A 267 -2.94 -13.53 -3.59
CA SER A 267 -4.19 -13.55 -2.81
C SER A 267 -4.20 -14.68 -1.78
N ASN A 268 -3.03 -15.02 -1.24
CA ASN A 268 -2.82 -16.25 -0.50
C ASN A 268 -2.76 -16.06 1.02
N PHE A 269 -3.05 -14.89 1.56
CA PHE A 269 -3.01 -14.64 3.01
C PHE A 269 -4.38 -14.28 3.58
N THR A 270 -4.50 -14.43 4.91
CA THR A 270 -5.68 -14.01 5.68
C THR A 270 -5.97 -12.52 5.60
N TYR A 271 -4.96 -11.68 5.34
CA TYR A 271 -5.11 -10.24 5.22
C TYR A 271 -4.37 -9.72 3.99
N PRO A 272 -4.91 -8.70 3.30
CA PRO A 272 -4.33 -8.21 2.05
C PRO A 272 -3.01 -7.45 2.27
N ASP A 273 -2.74 -6.94 3.47
CA ASP A 273 -1.51 -6.22 3.80
C ASP A 273 -0.28 -7.12 4.00
N CYS A 274 -0.48 -8.44 4.10
CA CYS A 274 0.59 -9.44 4.19
C CYS A 274 1.51 -9.44 2.97
N ASP A 275 0.97 -9.14 1.79
CA ASP A 275 1.72 -9.08 0.54
C ASP A 275 2.52 -7.77 0.38
N TYR A 276 2.24 -6.75 1.20
CA TYR A 276 2.79 -5.39 1.04
C TYR A 276 3.60 -4.90 2.24
N ASN A 277 3.33 -5.40 3.45
CA ASN A 277 3.95 -4.95 4.71
C ASN A 277 4.55 -6.09 5.51
N SER A 278 4.97 -7.16 4.83
CA SER A 278 5.47 -8.40 5.43
C SER A 278 6.59 -8.17 6.47
N THR A 279 7.43 -7.14 6.30
CA THR A 279 8.50 -6.77 7.26
C THR A 279 7.99 -6.32 8.64
N TYR A 280 6.71 -6.01 8.78
CA TYR A 280 6.05 -5.69 10.05
C TYR A 280 5.20 -6.83 10.58
N LEU A 281 5.06 -7.92 9.83
CA LEU A 281 4.10 -8.99 10.06
C LEU A 281 4.81 -10.33 10.26
N ASP A 282 4.15 -11.22 10.99
CA ASP A 282 4.70 -12.55 11.26
C ASP A 282 4.15 -13.55 10.24
N LEU A 283 5.02 -14.30 9.58
CA LEU A 283 4.57 -15.41 8.74
C LEU A 283 4.10 -16.55 9.65
N ASP A 284 2.79 -16.77 9.76
CA ASP A 284 2.21 -17.78 10.65
C ASP A 284 1.91 -19.07 9.90
N LEU A 285 2.84 -20.02 9.99
CA LEU A 285 2.72 -21.35 9.41
C LEU A 285 2.11 -22.36 10.40
N SER A 286 1.85 -21.96 11.65
CA SER A 286 1.37 -22.87 12.71
C SER A 286 -0.04 -23.40 12.43
N LYS A 287 -0.89 -22.58 11.82
CA LYS A 287 -2.31 -22.89 11.55
C LYS A 287 -2.56 -23.77 10.33
N LEU A 288 -1.49 -24.14 9.62
CA LEU A 288 -1.57 -24.99 8.44
C LEU A 288 -1.70 -26.47 8.86
N SER A 289 -2.73 -27.16 8.37
CA SER A 289 -3.07 -28.56 8.70
C SER A 289 -2.20 -29.59 7.96
N GLY A 290 -1.50 -30.49 8.67
CA GLY A 290 -0.62 -31.53 8.11
C GLY A 290 0.73 -31.63 8.83
N ASN A 291 1.36 -32.82 8.81
CA ASN A 291 2.53 -33.15 9.65
C ASN A 291 3.89 -32.79 9.04
N SER A 292 3.98 -32.66 7.71
CA SER A 292 5.18 -32.22 6.98
C SER A 292 4.75 -31.44 5.75
N LYS A 293 5.29 -30.24 5.57
CA LYS A 293 4.91 -29.37 4.46
C LYS A 293 6.13 -28.68 3.85
N ASN A 294 6.26 -28.81 2.53
CA ASN A 294 7.13 -27.97 1.73
C ASN A 294 6.37 -26.70 1.38
N TYR A 295 6.97 -25.55 1.66
CA TYR A 295 6.41 -24.23 1.43
C TYR A 295 7.33 -23.43 0.52
N THR A 296 6.76 -22.77 -0.49
CA THR A 296 7.55 -21.97 -1.43
C THR A 296 7.20 -20.50 -1.29
N LEU A 297 8.14 -19.69 -0.78
CA LEU A 297 7.93 -18.29 -0.41
C LEU A 297 7.94 -17.35 -1.63
N PRO A 298 6.97 -16.42 -1.76
CA PRO A 298 6.91 -15.42 -2.83
C PRO A 298 7.44 -14.05 -2.36
N VAL A 299 7.32 -13.78 -1.05
CA VAL A 299 7.75 -12.58 -0.35
C VAL A 299 8.83 -13.00 0.65
N PHE A 300 9.97 -12.34 0.57
CA PHE A 300 11.19 -12.79 1.22
C PHE A 300 11.59 -11.95 2.43
N GLU A 301 10.78 -11.00 2.89
CA GLU A 301 11.13 -10.20 4.06
C GLU A 301 10.01 -10.24 5.10
N TRP A 302 10.29 -10.75 6.30
CA TRP A 302 9.29 -10.93 7.36
C TRP A 302 9.79 -10.42 8.71
N ASN A 303 8.87 -10.10 9.63
CA ASN A 303 9.27 -9.79 11.00
C ASN A 303 9.82 -11.04 11.70
N THR A 304 9.05 -12.12 11.72
CA THR A 304 9.46 -13.45 12.17
C THR A 304 8.62 -14.53 11.48
N ILE A 305 8.94 -15.80 11.73
CA ILE A 305 8.17 -16.96 11.31
C ILE A 305 7.64 -17.66 12.57
N ILE A 306 6.32 -17.86 12.62
CA ILE A 306 5.66 -18.62 13.68
C ILE A 306 5.38 -20.02 13.15
N ILE A 307 5.88 -21.03 13.86
CA ILE A 307 5.68 -22.44 13.55
C ILE A 307 5.06 -23.18 14.73
N SER A 308 4.39 -24.31 14.47
CA SER A 308 4.00 -25.22 15.55
C SER A 308 5.19 -26.06 15.98
N LEU A 309 5.37 -26.23 17.29
CA LEU A 309 6.29 -27.22 17.84
C LEU A 309 5.91 -28.62 17.33
N GLN A 310 6.91 -29.50 17.16
CA GLN A 310 6.75 -30.91 16.73
C GLN A 310 6.25 -31.12 15.29
N LYS A 311 6.08 -30.05 14.50
CA LYS A 311 5.86 -30.15 13.05
C LYS A 311 7.13 -29.79 12.30
N SER A 312 7.33 -30.40 11.13
CA SER A 312 8.47 -30.10 10.25
C SER A 312 8.06 -29.20 9.10
N TYR A 313 8.85 -28.14 8.88
CA TYR A 313 8.63 -27.13 7.85
C TYR A 313 9.84 -27.07 6.92
N THR A 314 9.63 -27.14 5.61
CA THR A 314 10.69 -26.89 4.63
C THR A 314 10.34 -25.64 3.85
N LEU A 315 11.19 -24.62 3.90
CA LEU A 315 11.02 -23.38 3.14
C LEU A 315 11.94 -23.40 1.93
N THR A 316 11.38 -23.17 0.75
CA THR A 316 12.09 -23.06 -0.53
C THR A 316 11.75 -21.73 -1.20
N SER A 317 12.57 -21.33 -2.18
CA SER A 317 12.31 -20.16 -3.02
C SER A 317 11.75 -20.57 -4.39
N ILE A 318 10.91 -19.72 -4.99
CA ILE A 318 10.54 -19.79 -6.42
C ILE A 318 11.70 -19.38 -7.36
N SER A 319 12.69 -18.65 -6.83
CA SER A 319 13.80 -18.07 -7.59
C SER A 319 15.14 -18.49 -6.98
N THR A 320 16.09 -18.86 -7.83
CA THR A 320 17.42 -19.37 -7.43
C THR A 320 18.28 -18.33 -6.69
N ASN A 321 17.92 -17.05 -6.78
CA ASN A 321 18.71 -15.94 -6.22
C ASN A 321 17.99 -15.22 -5.07
N SER A 322 16.88 -15.74 -4.55
CA SER A 322 16.18 -15.07 -3.46
C SER A 322 16.80 -15.37 -2.11
N ILE A 323 16.87 -14.34 -1.27
CA ILE A 323 17.35 -14.42 0.11
C ILE A 323 16.18 -14.12 1.03
N LEU A 324 15.89 -15.00 1.99
CA LEU A 324 14.89 -14.77 3.03
C LEU A 324 15.46 -13.87 4.14
N LYS A 325 14.88 -12.71 4.36
CA LYS A 325 15.22 -11.78 5.43
C LYS A 325 14.22 -11.87 6.58
N LEU A 326 14.75 -12.00 7.80
CA LEU A 326 13.99 -12.00 9.04
C LEU A 326 14.53 -10.92 9.99
N LYS A 327 13.64 -10.16 10.63
CA LYS A 327 14.06 -9.29 11.73
C LYS A 327 14.43 -10.11 12.96
N LEU A 328 13.61 -11.11 13.28
CA LEU A 328 13.79 -12.00 14.42
C LEU A 328 13.53 -13.43 13.97
N LEU A 329 14.35 -14.36 14.45
CA LEU A 329 14.01 -15.78 14.47
C LEU A 329 14.29 -16.31 15.88
N VAL A 330 13.30 -16.96 16.48
CA VAL A 330 13.41 -17.59 17.81
C VAL A 330 13.48 -19.09 17.61
N LEU A 331 14.51 -19.71 18.18
CA LEU A 331 14.73 -21.16 18.16
C LEU A 331 14.48 -21.72 19.56
N ASP A 332 13.38 -22.46 19.68
CA ASP A 332 13.01 -23.19 20.88
C ASP A 332 13.14 -24.71 20.66
N LYS A 333 13.09 -25.47 21.75
CA LYS A 333 13.06 -26.93 21.73
C LYS A 333 11.90 -27.41 20.86
N ASP A 334 12.15 -28.46 20.08
CA ASP A 334 11.18 -29.06 19.15
C ASP A 334 10.75 -28.15 17.98
N THR A 335 11.46 -27.05 17.75
CA THR A 335 11.43 -26.28 16.49
C THR A 335 12.12 -27.11 15.41
N ASN A 336 11.42 -27.39 14.31
CA ASN A 336 11.94 -28.17 13.19
C ASN A 336 11.64 -27.43 11.86
N ILE A 337 12.66 -26.76 11.32
CA ILE A 337 12.55 -25.93 10.13
C ILE A 337 13.80 -26.05 9.26
N PHE A 338 13.61 -26.35 7.98
CA PHE A 338 14.66 -26.51 6.98
C PHE A 338 14.58 -25.35 5.98
N PHE A 339 15.60 -24.51 5.95
CA PHE A 339 15.72 -23.41 4.99
C PHE A 339 16.55 -23.86 3.78
N ARG A 340 15.86 -24.06 2.65
CA ARG A 340 16.44 -24.38 1.34
C ARG A 340 16.59 -23.14 0.46
N LEU A 341 17.10 -22.08 1.06
CA LEU A 341 17.42 -20.80 0.45
C LEU A 341 18.35 -20.04 1.42
N PRO A 342 19.17 -19.09 0.94
CA PRO A 342 19.94 -18.22 1.81
C PRO A 342 19.03 -17.45 2.77
N VAL A 343 19.47 -17.28 4.03
CA VAL A 343 18.70 -16.56 5.05
C VAL A 343 19.55 -15.45 5.67
N GLU A 344 18.99 -14.25 5.77
CA GLU A 344 19.55 -13.10 6.51
C GLU A 344 18.68 -12.82 7.74
N ILE A 345 19.28 -12.76 8.92
CA ILE A 345 18.58 -12.57 10.19
C ILE A 345 19.19 -11.38 10.94
N THR A 346 18.35 -10.41 11.31
CA THR A 346 18.84 -9.30 12.14
C THR A 346 19.13 -9.76 13.56
N THR A 347 18.21 -10.48 14.22
CA THR A 347 18.43 -11.08 15.53
C THR A 347 18.01 -12.56 15.53
N LEU A 348 18.95 -13.44 15.86
CA LEU A 348 18.68 -14.86 16.09
C LEU A 348 18.69 -15.11 17.60
N GLU A 349 17.55 -15.48 18.17
CA GLU A 349 17.42 -15.85 19.57
C GLU A 349 17.40 -17.37 19.69
N VAL A 350 18.37 -17.95 20.40
CA VAL A 350 18.48 -19.39 20.62
C VAL A 350 18.22 -19.70 22.09
N ASN A 351 17.00 -20.13 22.37
CA ASN A 351 16.59 -20.47 23.73
C ASN A 351 16.88 -21.93 24.08
N SER A 352 16.90 -22.81 23.08
CA SER A 352 17.30 -24.21 23.25
C SER A 352 17.67 -24.85 21.91
N PRO A 353 18.36 -26.02 21.92
CA PRO A 353 18.69 -26.75 20.71
C PRO A 353 17.45 -27.07 19.87
N SER A 354 17.53 -26.73 18.59
CA SER A 354 16.46 -26.95 17.62
C SER A 354 16.90 -27.86 16.47
N GLN A 355 15.95 -28.48 15.79
CA GLN A 355 16.17 -29.21 14.53
C GLN A 355 16.06 -28.25 13.34
N THR A 356 16.69 -27.09 13.46
CA THR A 356 16.73 -26.07 12.40
C THR A 356 17.94 -26.31 11.52
N CYS A 357 17.76 -26.28 10.19
CA CYS A 357 18.84 -26.43 9.23
C CYS A 357 18.85 -25.29 8.19
N PHE A 358 20.01 -24.72 7.94
CA PHE A 358 20.24 -23.73 6.89
C PHE A 358 21.11 -24.33 5.78
N GLU A 359 20.50 -24.72 4.65
CA GLU A 359 21.20 -25.45 3.58
C GLU A 359 22.08 -24.54 2.71
N TYR A 360 21.62 -23.33 2.38
CA TYR A 360 22.28 -22.45 1.38
C TYR A 360 22.99 -21.22 1.98
N GLY A 361 23.12 -21.18 3.30
CA GLY A 361 23.85 -20.12 4.01
C GLY A 361 22.97 -19.31 4.95
N LEU A 362 23.62 -18.71 5.93
CA LEU A 362 23.01 -17.93 6.99
C LEU A 362 23.86 -16.69 7.24
N THR A 363 23.22 -15.51 7.20
CA THR A 363 23.83 -14.26 7.63
C THR A 363 23.13 -13.77 8.89
N VAL A 364 23.86 -13.48 9.97
CA VAL A 364 23.26 -12.98 11.22
C VAL A 364 23.96 -11.74 11.74
N ASN A 365 23.19 -10.70 12.06
CA ASN A 365 23.75 -9.47 12.64
C ASN A 365 23.95 -9.58 14.15
N ASN A 366 23.01 -10.22 14.86
CA ASN A 366 23.05 -10.38 16.31
C ASN A 366 22.56 -11.77 16.73
N ILE A 367 23.30 -12.46 17.60
CA ILE A 367 22.92 -13.75 18.16
C ILE A 367 22.77 -13.60 19.67
N ILE A 368 21.59 -13.93 20.19
CA ILE A 368 21.31 -13.98 21.62
C ILE A 368 21.09 -15.45 21.97
N SER A 369 21.87 -16.00 22.90
CA SER A 369 21.68 -17.37 23.37
C SER A 369 21.46 -17.39 24.87
N SER A 370 20.41 -18.10 25.30
CA SER A 370 20.12 -18.34 26.71
C SER A 370 20.43 -19.77 27.14
N THR A 371 21.01 -20.58 26.24
CA THR A 371 21.49 -21.94 26.52
C THR A 371 23.02 -22.03 26.45
N ASN A 372 23.58 -22.97 27.21
CA ASN A 372 25.00 -23.33 27.16
C ASN A 372 25.25 -24.61 26.34
N ASP A 373 24.27 -25.05 25.55
CA ASP A 373 24.35 -26.28 24.77
C ASP A 373 25.39 -26.18 23.64
N VAL A 374 25.99 -27.33 23.32
CA VAL A 374 27.09 -27.45 22.35
C VAL A 374 26.59 -27.37 20.89
N VAL A 375 25.37 -27.81 20.64
CA VAL A 375 24.75 -27.80 19.29
C VAL A 375 23.43 -27.05 19.36
N LEU A 376 23.33 -25.96 18.60
CA LEU A 376 22.19 -25.04 18.62
C LEU A 376 21.25 -25.23 17.41
N PHE A 377 21.83 -25.43 16.23
CA PHE A 377 21.17 -25.67 14.95
C PHE A 377 22.21 -26.18 13.93
N TYR A 378 21.77 -26.61 12.75
CA TYR A 378 22.61 -27.12 11.67
C TYR A 378 22.80 -26.08 10.56
N LEU A 379 24.01 -26.02 10.01
CA LEU A 379 24.38 -25.16 8.90
C LEU A 379 25.20 -25.96 7.90
N GLU A 380 24.73 -26.08 6.66
CA GLU A 380 25.46 -26.73 5.57
C GLU A 380 26.14 -25.70 4.64
N GLY A 381 25.60 -24.48 4.57
CA GLY A 381 26.17 -23.36 3.81
C GLY A 381 27.19 -22.51 4.58
N LEU A 382 27.52 -21.32 4.03
CA LEU A 382 28.40 -20.34 4.68
C LEU A 382 27.67 -19.56 5.79
N LEU A 383 28.37 -19.28 6.90
CA LEU A 383 27.94 -18.34 7.95
C LEU A 383 28.67 -17.00 7.76
N GLU A 384 27.92 -15.92 7.56
CA GLU A 384 28.48 -14.56 7.53
C GLU A 384 27.85 -13.71 8.66
N GLY A 385 28.65 -12.94 9.39
CA GLY A 385 28.07 -12.12 10.47
C GLY A 385 29.07 -11.26 11.24
N SER A 386 28.58 -10.14 11.80
CA SER A 386 29.33 -9.33 12.75
C SER A 386 29.03 -9.83 14.17
N THR A 387 29.94 -10.59 14.76
CA THR A 387 29.83 -10.97 16.17
C THR A 387 30.18 -9.78 17.05
N ASN A 388 29.17 -9.10 17.61
CA ASN A 388 29.40 -8.42 18.89
C ASN A 388 29.34 -9.49 19.98
N LYS A 389 30.45 -9.63 20.69
CA LYS A 389 30.73 -10.65 21.72
C LYS A 389 29.66 -10.72 22.81
#